data_AF-A0A7W0HFU9-F1
#
_entry.id   AF-A0A7W0HFU9-F1
#
_cell.length_a   1.000
_cell.length_b   1.000
_cell.length_c   1.000
_cell.angle_alpha   90.00
_cell.angle_beta   90.00
_cell.angle_gamma   90.00
#
_symmetry.space_group_name_H-M   'P 1'
#
loop_
_entity.id
_entity.type
_entity.pdbx_description
1 polymer ?
#
loop_
_entity_poly.entity_id
_entity_poly.type
_entity_poly.pdbx_seq_one_letter_code
_entity_poly.pdbx_strand_id
1 'polypeptide(L)' 'SEDRPTSFAVDAYRIIKRAGADRTIVFEFRADQAGTFSFYCNLTSDALCREMKGTLVVKDK' A
#
# COMPACT_ATOMS: atom_id res chain seq x y z
N SER A 1 -8.23 11.38 -2.04
CA SER A 1 -7.26 10.93 -1.02
C SER A 1 -6.29 12.07 -0.73
N GLU A 2 -6.82 13.27 -0.51
CA GLU A 2 -6.05 14.50 -0.69
C GLU A 2 -5.68 15.17 0.64
N ASP A 3 -6.55 15.10 1.66
CA ASP A 3 -6.32 15.89 2.88
C ASP A 3 -5.53 15.18 4.00
N ARG A 4 -5.05 13.94 3.81
CA ARG A 4 -4.40 13.16 4.89
C ARG A 4 -3.23 12.30 4.43
N PRO A 5 -2.17 12.14 5.26
CA PRO A 5 -1.11 11.18 4.99
C PRO A 5 -1.66 9.75 4.91
N THR A 6 -1.15 8.97 3.96
CA THR A 6 -1.50 7.55 3.78
C THR A 6 -0.24 6.72 3.60
N SER A 7 -0.38 5.40 3.75
CA SER A 7 0.69 4.45 3.49
C SER A 7 0.16 3.31 2.63
N PHE A 8 1.04 2.78 1.78
CA PHE A 8 0.84 1.58 0.99
C PHE A 8 1.86 0.54 1.45
N ALA A 9 1.38 -0.49 2.14
CA ALA A 9 2.19 -1.59 2.63
C ALA A 9 1.75 -2.91 2.00
N VAL A 10 2.71 -3.75 1.58
CA VAL A 10 2.49 -5.13 1.14
C VAL A 10 3.63 -5.99 1.68
N ASP A 11 3.33 -6.83 2.67
CA ASP A 11 4.35 -7.57 3.42
C ASP A 11 5.10 -8.58 2.54
N ALA A 12 4.39 -9.29 1.66
CA ALA A 12 4.96 -10.29 0.77
C ALA A 12 6.07 -9.73 -0.14
N TYR A 13 5.91 -8.48 -0.57
CA TYR A 13 6.88 -7.77 -1.40
C TYR A 13 7.82 -6.85 -0.63
N ARG A 14 7.70 -6.81 0.71
CA ARG A 14 8.45 -5.90 1.60
C ARG A 14 8.33 -4.44 1.17
N ILE A 15 7.14 -4.06 0.68
CA ILE A 15 6.84 -2.69 0.24
C ILE A 15 6.24 -1.94 1.42
N ILE A 16 6.82 -0.78 1.74
CA ILE A 16 6.21 0.22 2.60
C ILE A 16 6.49 1.59 1.96
N LYS A 17 5.44 2.31 1.57
CA LYS A 17 5.54 3.60 0.90
C LYS A 17 4.54 4.58 1.49
N ARG A 18 5.02 5.74 1.93
CA ARG A 18 4.20 6.77 2.60
C ARG A 18 3.98 7.97 1.68
N ALA A 19 2.71 8.31 1.47
CA ALA A 19 2.30 9.57 0.86
C ALA A 19 1.98 10.59 1.95
N GLY A 20 2.57 11.79 1.87
CA GLY A 20 2.15 12.92 2.70
C GLY A 20 0.79 13.46 2.26
N ALA A 21 0.17 14.31 3.08
CA ALA A 21 -0.99 15.10 2.63
C ALA A 21 -0.60 15.91 1.38
N ASP A 22 -1.52 16.02 0.42
CA ASP A 22 -1.32 16.72 -0.85
C ASP A 22 -0.11 16.26 -1.67
N ARG A 23 0.40 15.05 -1.42
CA ARG A 23 1.56 14.51 -2.13
C ARG A 23 1.22 13.22 -2.84
N THR A 24 1.43 13.22 -4.15
CA THR A 24 1.50 11.99 -4.93
C THR A 24 2.92 11.41 -4.85
N ILE A 25 3.01 10.12 -4.58
CA ILE A 25 4.26 9.37 -4.74
C ILE A 25 4.07 8.32 -5.85
N VAL A 26 5.14 8.07 -6.60
CA VAL A 26 5.20 6.99 -7.58
C VAL A 26 6.37 6.09 -7.18
N PHE A 27 6.15 4.79 -7.22
CA PHE A 27 7.19 3.80 -6.96
C PHE A 27 7.00 2.59 -7.86
N GLU A 28 8.10 1.91 -8.13
CA GLU A 28 8.12 0.68 -8.92
C GLU A 28 8.50 -0.48 -8.01
N PHE A 29 8.00 -1.67 -8.32
CA PHE A 29 8.38 -2.90 -7.68
C PHE A 29 8.27 -4.06 -8.68
N ARG A 30 9.00 -5.14 -8.41
CA ARG A 30 8.90 -6.38 -9.17
C ARG A 30 7.91 -7.29 -8.47
N ALA A 31 6.83 -7.66 -9.17
CA ALA A 31 5.92 -8.72 -8.74
C ALA A 31 6.54 -10.09 -9.08
N ASP A 32 7.46 -10.57 -8.26
CA ASP A 32 8.17 -11.84 -8.44
C ASP A 32 7.39 -13.08 -7.95
N GLN A 33 6.21 -12.91 -7.36
CA GLN A 33 5.38 -14.00 -6.82
C GLN A 33 3.93 -13.89 -7.31
N ALA A 34 3.45 -14.87 -8.06
CA ALA A 34 2.03 -14.96 -8.38
C ALA A 34 1.21 -15.23 -7.10
N GLY A 35 0.00 -14.66 -7.01
CA GLY A 35 -0.88 -14.84 -5.86
C GLY A 35 -1.77 -13.64 -5.56
N THR A 36 -2.47 -13.74 -4.42
CA THR A 36 -3.36 -12.70 -3.90
C THR A 36 -2.77 -12.17 -2.59
N PHE A 37 -2.48 -10.88 -2.55
CA PHE A 37 -1.82 -10.23 -1.42
C PHE A 37 -2.67 -9.10 -0.88
N SER A 38 -2.73 -8.96 0.44
CA SER A 38 -3.35 -7.77 1.04
C SER A 38 -2.37 -6.61 0.98
N PHE A 39 -2.86 -5.46 0.52
CA PHE A 39 -2.21 -4.18 0.78
C PHE A 39 -3.00 -3.40 1.83
N TYR A 40 -2.33 -2.62 2.66
CA TYR A 40 -2.97 -1.89 3.74
C TYR A 40 -2.23 -0.61 4.09
N CYS A 41 -2.90 0.29 4.80
CA CYS A 41 -2.29 1.46 5.39
C CYS A 41 -1.81 1.12 6.81
N ASN A 42 -0.53 1.36 7.08
CA ASN A 42 0.14 1.01 8.35
C ASN A 42 0.49 2.23 9.22
N LEU A 43 -0.08 3.40 8.94
CA LEU A 43 0.14 4.58 9.78
C LEU A 43 -0.59 4.40 11.12
N THR A 44 0.13 4.70 12.20
CA THR A 44 -0.42 4.64 13.56
C THR A 44 -1.11 5.95 13.97
N SER A 45 -0.79 7.04 13.28
CA SER A 45 -1.27 8.40 13.59
C SER A 45 -2.72 8.67 13.15
N ASP A 46 -3.32 7.80 12.34
CA ASP A 46 -4.69 7.95 11.83
C ASP A 46 -5.48 6.65 12.05
N ALA A 47 -6.63 6.74 12.70
CA ALA A 47 -7.43 5.57 13.03
C ALA A 47 -8.13 4.97 11.79
N LEU A 48 -8.55 5.80 10.84
CA LEU A 48 -9.24 5.37 9.62
C LEU A 48 -8.29 4.63 8.67
N CYS A 49 -7.00 4.96 8.69
CA CYS A 49 -5.95 4.22 8.00
C CYS A 49 -5.96 2.72 8.35
N ARG A 50 -6.34 2.32 9.57
CA ARG A 50 -6.41 0.89 9.94
C ARG A 50 -7.49 0.11 9.18
N GLU A 51 -8.51 0.81 8.69
CA GLU A 51 -9.59 0.22 7.90
C GLU A 51 -9.25 0.22 6.40
N MET A 52 -8.25 1.00 5.98
CA MET A 52 -7.80 1.09 4.60
C MET A 52 -6.98 -0.14 4.21
N LYS A 53 -7.63 -1.08 3.53
CA LYS A 53 -7.04 -2.29 2.98
C LYS A 53 -7.61 -2.60 1.61
N GLY A 54 -6.85 -3.32 0.81
CA GLY A 54 -7.28 -3.84 -0.48
C GLY A 54 -6.48 -5.05 -0.90
N THR A 55 -6.72 -5.51 -2.13
CA THR A 55 -6.18 -6.75 -2.65
C THR A 55 -5.35 -6.49 -3.91
N LEU A 56 -4.10 -6.92 -3.89
CA LEU A 56 -3.21 -7.00 -5.04
C LEU A 56 -3.28 -8.44 -5.61
N VAL A 57 -3.77 -8.58 -6.83
CA VAL A 57 -3.80 -9.87 -7.54
C VAL A 57 -2.70 -9.88 -8.59
N VAL A 58 -1.73 -10.77 -8.42
CA VAL A 58 -0.66 -11.02 -9.37
C VAL A 58 -0.94 -12.35 -10.07
N LYS A 59 -1.25 -12.29 -11.36
CA LYS A 59 -1.47 -13.49 -12.17
C LYS A 59 -0.13 -14.06 -12.61
N ASP A 60 -0.07 -15.38 -12.71
CA ASP A 60 1.01 -16.03 -13.44
C ASP A 60 0.94 -15.64 -14.92
N LYS A 61 2.08 -15.75 -15.60
CA LYS A 61 2.26 -15.22 -16.94
C LYS A 61 1.67 -16.12 -18.02
#